data_AF-A0A3D8UQF0-F1
#
_entry.id   AF-A0A3D8UQF0-F1
#
_cell.length_a   1.000
_cell.length_b   1.000
_cell.length_c   1.000
_cell.angle_alpha   90.00
_cell.angle_beta   90.00
_cell.angle_gamma   90.00
#
_symmetry.space_group_name_H-M   'P 1'
#
loop_
_entity.id
_entity.type
_entity.pdbx_description
1 polymer ?
#
loop_
_entity_poly.entity_id
_entity_poly.type
_entity_poly.pdbx_seq_one_letter_code
_entity_poly.pdbx_strand_id
1 'polypeptide(L)'
;MNKVVLLSLMLLALSFAVAEQAAAHSGAHPIRYVAVDGSDQGNCAQPSQPCASISYAVNQSSKGDKIYVASGKYFAEEMDIFYLLNDMVAVKGGFSQKDNYKKQSPEKHITTIVGLPADYRDQLSSKGFRLLQDTKGNQEFRVKPEYLDMLDRYQKVNSTNKKQITCDNGNADDFPCYQIDLVSQFSLASLSSSPSSASDIWGYIDLNNNREYAVIGVVNGTTLIDVTEAENPTEVGTVSGVNSTWRDVKVYQYLDTDSGNHKAYAYVTTEGQGGLQIIDLSDAPNSISLVNTIDVFQTAHNVYLGNIDYTNGMALDGHEPYLYIAGSNLGNGSYRVFDLVDPENPELITTPTSTGYVHDATNMIIDDSRTSQCASGHDPCELFIDFNENTVDIWDTTDKSSPLRISSTPYNGASYTHSGWYSKDKNYIFIQDELDERNLGVNTRLYVMDISDLTAPQVVGQYEGQTRAIDHNGFTLGDKYYMSNYKRGLTVLDVADPTQPKEIGFFDTYPIPQANDPQFDGAWGTFPYLPSGNILVSDISNGLFVLKDNSSIGDDGPGSSQPDTPTTPPEEDNNSGGGGGPVELLTLLLLAALVLSRRKNTF
;
A
#
# COMPACT_ATOMS: atom_id res chain seq x y z
N MET A 1 -28.10 -53.80 -27.89
CA MET A 1 -26.76 -53.25 -27.54
C MET A 1 -26.91 -51.76 -27.56
N ASN A 2 -27.35 -51.23 -26.42
CA ASN A 2 -28.11 -49.99 -26.34
C ASN A 2 -27.27 -48.85 -25.80
N LYS A 3 -27.62 -47.67 -26.31
CA LYS A 3 -27.13 -46.30 -26.10
C LYS A 3 -26.94 -45.84 -24.63
N VAL A 4 -27.08 -46.73 -23.66
CA VAL A 4 -26.90 -46.44 -22.23
C VAL A 4 -25.42 -46.52 -21.81
N VAL A 5 -24.61 -47.39 -22.44
CA VAL A 5 -23.19 -47.52 -22.09
C VAL A 5 -22.32 -46.39 -22.65
N LEU A 6 -22.74 -45.76 -23.76
CA LEU A 6 -22.02 -44.59 -24.32
C LEU A 6 -22.24 -43.31 -23.51
N LEU A 7 -23.37 -43.18 -22.80
CA LEU A 7 -23.64 -42.00 -21.96
C LEU A 7 -22.86 -42.04 -20.64
N SER A 8 -22.63 -43.22 -20.08
CA SER A 8 -21.87 -43.41 -18.84
C SER A 8 -20.37 -43.15 -19.01
N LEU A 9 -19.82 -43.35 -20.21
CA LEU A 9 -18.41 -43.05 -20.52
C LEU A 9 -18.17 -41.58 -20.93
N MET A 10 -19.22 -40.84 -21.33
CA MET A 10 -19.14 -39.40 -21.59
C MET A 10 -19.31 -38.55 -20.33
N LEU A 11 -19.99 -39.06 -19.29
CA LEU A 11 -20.10 -38.37 -17.99
C LEU A 11 -18.90 -38.58 -17.06
N LEU A 12 -18.05 -39.59 -17.31
CA LEU A 12 -16.82 -39.81 -16.53
C LEU A 12 -15.57 -39.13 -17.13
N ALA A 13 -15.68 -38.54 -18.32
CA ALA A 13 -14.59 -37.85 -19.01
C ALA A 13 -14.67 -36.32 -18.91
N LEU A 14 -15.67 -35.78 -18.19
CA LEU A 14 -15.84 -34.33 -17.93
C LEU A 14 -15.47 -33.91 -16.49
N SER A 15 -14.95 -34.81 -15.65
CA SER A 15 -14.56 -34.50 -14.26
C SER A 15 -13.05 -34.34 -14.05
N PHE A 16 -12.26 -34.19 -15.12
CA PHE A 16 -10.83 -33.89 -15.05
C PHE A 16 -10.51 -32.65 -15.87
N ALA A 17 -10.94 -31.49 -15.38
CA ALA A 17 -10.37 -30.21 -15.78
C ALA A 17 -10.54 -29.21 -14.64
N VAL A 18 -9.39 -28.68 -14.21
CA VAL A 18 -9.19 -27.50 -13.38
C VAL A 18 -9.59 -27.65 -11.90
N ALA A 19 -8.71 -28.28 -11.12
CA ALA A 19 -8.46 -27.79 -9.77
C ALA A 19 -7.70 -26.46 -9.93
N GLU A 20 -8.44 -25.36 -10.05
CA GLU A 20 -7.87 -24.03 -9.90
C GLU A 20 -7.48 -23.92 -8.42
N GLN A 21 -6.17 -23.85 -8.17
CA GLN A 21 -5.68 -23.40 -6.88
C GLN A 21 -6.22 -21.99 -6.71
N ALA A 22 -7.13 -21.83 -5.74
CA ALA A 22 -7.57 -20.53 -5.28
C ALA A 22 -6.33 -19.75 -4.86
N ALA A 23 -5.92 -18.80 -5.71
CA ALA A 23 -5.07 -17.71 -5.29
C ALA A 23 -5.92 -16.89 -4.33
N ALA A 24 -5.53 -16.81 -3.07
CA ALA A 24 -6.04 -15.75 -2.20
C ALA A 24 -5.40 -14.45 -2.64
N HIS A 25 -6.05 -13.83 -3.63
CA HIS A 25 -6.14 -12.42 -3.89
C HIS A 25 -7.38 -12.29 -4.78
N SER A 26 -8.28 -11.36 -4.49
CA SER A 26 -9.46 -11.04 -5.32
C SER A 26 -9.12 -10.46 -6.70
N GLY A 27 -7.86 -10.55 -7.16
CA GLY A 27 -7.48 -10.31 -8.54
C GLY A 27 -6.33 -11.25 -8.90
N ALA A 28 -6.51 -12.09 -9.91
CA ALA A 28 -5.36 -12.71 -10.55
C ALA A 28 -4.45 -11.58 -11.05
N HIS A 29 -3.32 -11.29 -10.38
CA HIS A 29 -2.40 -10.20 -10.73
C HIS A 29 -2.10 -10.23 -12.23
N PRO A 30 -2.79 -9.41 -13.04
CA PRO A 30 -2.75 -9.59 -14.46
C PRO A 30 -1.40 -9.13 -14.97
N ILE A 31 -0.82 -9.92 -15.86
CA ILE A 31 0.38 -9.49 -16.57
C ILE A 31 -0.04 -8.44 -17.60
N ARG A 32 0.62 -7.28 -17.60
CA ARG A 32 0.51 -6.29 -18.66
C ARG A 32 1.64 -6.46 -19.66
N TYR A 33 1.36 -6.18 -20.93
CA TYR A 33 2.32 -6.35 -22.01
C TYR A 33 2.65 -5.01 -22.64
N VAL A 34 3.93 -4.78 -22.95
CA VAL A 34 4.41 -3.56 -23.60
C VAL A 34 5.17 -3.93 -24.89
N ALA A 35 4.96 -3.17 -25.96
CA ALA A 35 5.66 -3.30 -27.24
C ALA A 35 5.86 -1.93 -27.91
N VAL A 36 6.93 -1.79 -28.69
CA VAL A 36 7.23 -0.55 -29.45
C VAL A 36 6.12 -0.18 -30.44
N ASP A 37 5.41 -1.17 -30.98
CA ASP A 37 4.27 -1.01 -31.90
C ASP A 37 2.91 -1.19 -31.19
N GLY A 38 2.90 -1.13 -29.86
CA GLY A 38 1.69 -1.21 -29.04
C GLY A 38 0.81 0.03 -29.13
N SER A 39 -0.25 0.04 -28.33
CA SER A 39 -1.20 1.15 -28.22
C SER A 39 -1.62 1.32 -26.77
N ASP A 40 -1.52 2.54 -26.25
CA ASP A 40 -1.92 2.90 -24.89
C ASP A 40 -3.45 3.02 -24.78
N GLN A 41 -4.10 1.86 -24.82
CA GLN A 41 -5.56 1.72 -24.76
C GLN A 41 -5.97 0.52 -23.91
N GLY A 42 -7.01 0.70 -23.10
CA GLY A 42 -7.47 -0.33 -22.17
C GLY A 42 -6.41 -0.64 -21.11
N ASN A 43 -6.37 -1.89 -20.65
CA ASN A 43 -5.49 -2.32 -19.55
C ASN A 43 -4.26 -3.13 -20.01
N CYS A 44 -4.08 -3.37 -21.31
CA CYS A 44 -2.96 -4.12 -21.88
C CYS A 44 -2.73 -5.53 -21.29
N ALA A 45 -3.79 -6.18 -20.80
CA ALA A 45 -3.73 -7.53 -20.22
C ALA A 45 -3.61 -8.66 -21.26
N GLN A 46 -3.67 -8.34 -22.55
CA GLN A 46 -3.64 -9.31 -23.64
C GLN A 46 -2.33 -9.19 -24.42
N PRO A 47 -1.57 -10.28 -24.63
CA PRO A 47 -0.31 -10.24 -25.39
C PRO A 47 -0.45 -9.65 -26.81
N SER A 48 -1.64 -9.77 -27.41
CA SER A 48 -1.97 -9.25 -28.74
C SER A 48 -2.35 -7.77 -28.76
N GLN A 49 -2.56 -7.17 -27.59
CA GLN A 49 -2.92 -5.75 -27.42
C GLN A 49 -2.00 -5.12 -26.37
N PRO A 50 -0.68 -5.07 -26.61
CA PRO A 50 0.25 -4.48 -25.67
C PRO A 50 0.15 -2.94 -25.66
N CYS A 51 0.49 -2.35 -24.53
CA CYS A 51 0.71 -0.91 -24.39
C CYS A 51 1.91 -0.48 -25.25
N ALA A 52 1.91 0.79 -25.66
CA ALA A 52 3.03 1.44 -26.31
C ALA A 52 4.10 1.87 -25.30
N SER A 53 3.68 2.37 -24.13
CA SER A 53 4.56 2.92 -23.09
C SER A 53 4.59 2.06 -21.82
N ILE A 54 5.70 2.18 -21.08
CA ILE A 54 5.85 1.54 -19.75
C ILE A 54 5.01 2.30 -18.72
N SER A 55 5.10 3.63 -18.70
CA SER A 55 4.32 4.52 -17.84
C SER A 55 2.81 4.26 -17.91
N TYR A 56 2.24 4.13 -19.11
CA TYR A 56 0.82 3.79 -19.25
C TYR A 56 0.51 2.40 -18.66
N ALA A 57 1.32 1.38 -18.96
CA ALA A 57 1.12 0.04 -18.41
C ALA A 57 1.16 0.01 -16.88
N VAL A 58 2.08 0.78 -16.27
CA VAL A 58 2.20 0.93 -14.81
C VAL A 58 0.95 1.58 -14.22
N ASN A 59 0.43 2.63 -14.87
CA ASN A 59 -0.83 3.27 -14.47
C ASN A 59 -2.05 2.33 -14.60
N GLN A 60 -1.95 1.23 -15.34
CA GLN A 60 -2.97 0.16 -15.43
C GLN A 60 -2.71 -1.03 -14.49
N SER A 61 -1.65 -1.00 -13.69
CA SER A 61 -1.24 -2.08 -12.79
C SER A 61 -1.62 -1.81 -11.33
N SER A 62 -1.88 -2.86 -10.56
CA SER A 62 -2.03 -2.82 -9.10
C SER A 62 -0.82 -3.44 -8.40
N LYS A 63 -0.78 -3.40 -7.07
CA LYS A 63 0.23 -4.10 -6.25
C LYS A 63 0.35 -5.57 -6.68
N GLY A 64 1.59 -6.04 -6.83
CA GLY A 64 1.90 -7.42 -7.23
C GLY A 64 1.80 -7.72 -8.74
N ASP A 65 1.31 -6.77 -9.55
CA ASP A 65 1.25 -6.94 -11.00
C ASP A 65 2.63 -7.03 -11.66
N LYS A 66 2.66 -7.62 -12.85
CA LYS A 66 3.87 -7.79 -13.65
C LYS A 66 3.71 -7.13 -15.00
N ILE A 67 4.76 -6.47 -15.47
CA ILE A 67 4.79 -5.85 -16.79
C ILE A 67 5.90 -6.49 -17.60
N TYR A 68 5.54 -7.14 -18.71
CA TYR A 68 6.49 -7.78 -19.61
C TYR A 68 6.71 -6.91 -20.85
N VAL A 69 7.95 -6.47 -21.02
CA VAL A 69 8.35 -5.55 -22.09
C VAL A 69 9.04 -6.32 -23.21
N ALA A 70 8.49 -6.20 -24.43
CA ALA A 70 9.02 -6.86 -25.61
C ALA A 70 10.34 -6.23 -26.07
N SER A 71 11.15 -7.01 -26.78
CA SER A 71 12.38 -6.55 -27.42
C SER A 71 12.15 -5.32 -28.29
N GLY A 72 12.97 -4.31 -28.13
CA GLY A 72 12.75 -3.00 -28.73
C GLY A 72 13.64 -1.93 -28.13
N LYS A 73 13.43 -0.68 -28.56
CA LYS A 73 14.04 0.51 -27.96
C LYS A 73 12.92 1.37 -27.38
N TYR A 74 13.01 1.67 -26.10
CA TYR A 74 12.07 2.51 -25.37
C TYR A 74 12.83 3.72 -24.84
N PHE A 75 12.28 4.91 -25.08
CA PHE A 75 12.84 6.15 -24.57
C PHE A 75 12.19 6.42 -23.22
N ALA A 76 13.01 6.60 -22.18
CA ALA A 76 12.51 6.85 -20.84
C ALA A 76 11.82 8.21 -20.77
N GLU A 77 10.63 8.24 -20.18
CA GLU A 77 9.90 9.42 -19.75
C GLU A 77 10.30 9.82 -18.31
N GLU A 78 9.74 10.92 -17.81
CA GLU A 78 10.13 11.55 -16.52
C GLU A 78 10.05 10.59 -15.33
N MET A 79 8.96 9.81 -15.26
CA MET A 79 8.71 8.92 -14.13
C MET A 79 9.14 7.47 -14.36
N ASP A 80 9.54 7.11 -15.59
CA ASP A 80 9.84 5.71 -15.97
C ASP A 80 10.93 5.09 -15.10
N ILE A 81 11.92 5.87 -14.67
CA ILE A 81 12.98 5.36 -13.81
C ILE A 81 12.43 4.87 -12.46
N PHE A 82 11.51 5.59 -11.83
CA PHE A 82 10.95 5.18 -10.54
C PHE A 82 10.06 3.96 -10.71
N TYR A 83 9.28 3.89 -11.79
CA TYR A 83 8.49 2.70 -12.12
C TYR A 83 9.36 1.46 -12.40
N LEU A 84 10.51 1.65 -13.05
CA LEU A 84 11.45 0.55 -13.33
C LEU A 84 12.18 0.07 -12.09
N LEU A 85 12.41 0.95 -11.11
CA LEU A 85 13.11 0.63 -9.88
C LEU A 85 12.18 0.04 -8.81
N ASN A 86 10.92 0.46 -8.78
CA ASN A 86 9.91 -0.07 -7.88
C ASN A 86 9.67 -1.59 -8.11
N ASP A 87 9.54 -2.35 -7.03
CA ASP A 87 9.28 -3.79 -7.05
C ASP A 87 7.81 -4.17 -6.79
N MET A 88 6.96 -3.23 -6.37
CA MET A 88 5.51 -3.39 -6.22
C MET A 88 4.81 -3.72 -7.53
N VAL A 89 5.27 -3.12 -8.63
CA VAL A 89 4.87 -3.47 -9.99
C VAL A 89 6.13 -3.92 -10.75
N ALA A 90 6.29 -5.23 -10.90
CA ALA A 90 7.52 -5.79 -11.42
C ALA A 90 7.63 -5.62 -12.94
N VAL A 91 8.34 -4.58 -13.39
CA VAL A 91 8.63 -4.33 -14.81
C VAL A 91 9.86 -5.12 -15.27
N LYS A 92 9.69 -5.98 -16.27
CA LYS A 92 10.75 -6.88 -16.77
C LYS A 92 10.91 -6.80 -18.29
N GLY A 93 12.15 -6.59 -18.72
CA GLY A 93 12.56 -6.67 -20.12
C GLY A 93 12.95 -8.09 -20.52
N GLY A 94 13.12 -8.32 -21.82
CA GLY A 94 13.60 -9.60 -22.33
C GLY A 94 12.52 -10.49 -22.91
N PHE A 95 11.37 -9.94 -23.30
CA PHE A 95 10.25 -10.71 -23.87
C PHE A 95 10.08 -10.46 -25.37
N SER A 96 9.20 -11.21 -26.02
CA SER A 96 8.94 -11.09 -27.45
C SER A 96 7.45 -11.22 -27.76
N GLN A 97 6.94 -10.40 -28.67
CA GLN A 97 5.58 -10.58 -29.19
C GLN A 97 5.45 -11.91 -29.96
N LYS A 98 6.54 -12.39 -30.59
CA LYS A 98 6.51 -13.60 -31.43
C LYS A 98 6.21 -14.88 -30.66
N ASP A 99 6.54 -14.94 -29.38
CA ASP A 99 6.25 -16.08 -28.51
C ASP A 99 5.14 -15.75 -27.50
N ASN A 100 4.42 -14.65 -27.69
CA ASN A 100 3.41 -14.12 -26.78
C ASN A 100 3.94 -13.91 -25.35
N TYR A 101 5.17 -13.41 -25.21
CA TYR A 101 5.77 -13.06 -23.92
C TYR A 101 5.88 -14.26 -22.95
N LYS A 102 5.90 -15.49 -23.47
CA LYS A 102 5.84 -16.71 -22.64
C LYS A 102 7.12 -16.93 -21.83
N LYS A 103 8.26 -16.50 -22.33
CA LYS A 103 9.55 -16.73 -21.67
C LYS A 103 10.45 -15.51 -21.76
N GLN A 104 10.97 -15.09 -20.59
CA GLN A 104 12.03 -14.10 -20.53
C GLN A 104 13.33 -14.69 -21.07
N SER A 105 13.99 -14.00 -21.99
CA SER A 105 15.32 -14.34 -22.53
C SER A 105 16.08 -13.05 -22.91
N PRO A 106 16.60 -12.29 -21.93
CA PRO A 106 17.21 -10.97 -22.15
C PRO A 106 18.39 -10.97 -23.13
N GLU A 107 19.07 -12.11 -23.29
CA GLU A 107 20.16 -12.31 -24.25
C GLU A 107 19.68 -12.48 -25.70
N LYS A 108 18.44 -12.91 -25.92
CA LYS A 108 17.83 -13.08 -27.26
C LYS A 108 16.87 -11.96 -27.62
N HIS A 109 16.13 -11.47 -26.64
CA HIS A 109 15.04 -10.51 -26.80
C HIS A 109 15.47 -9.16 -26.24
N ILE A 110 16.37 -8.48 -26.95
CA ILE A 110 17.01 -7.28 -26.44
C ILE A 110 16.00 -6.16 -26.23
N THR A 111 15.78 -5.80 -24.97
CA THR A 111 14.90 -4.69 -24.56
C THR A 111 15.80 -3.56 -24.09
N THR A 112 15.82 -2.44 -24.82
CA THR A 112 16.75 -1.34 -24.58
C THR A 112 16.02 -0.15 -24.01
N ILE A 113 16.45 0.33 -22.84
CA ILE A 113 16.02 1.62 -22.29
C ILE A 113 17.02 2.69 -22.70
N VAL A 114 16.53 3.81 -23.22
CA VAL A 114 17.31 4.93 -23.71
C VAL A 114 17.03 6.16 -22.86
N GLY A 115 18.08 6.81 -22.35
CA GLY A 115 17.98 8.13 -21.70
C GLY A 115 18.30 8.16 -20.21
N LEU A 116 18.38 7.00 -19.53
CA LEU A 116 18.68 6.95 -18.09
C LEU A 116 20.19 7.08 -17.78
N PRO A 117 20.56 7.54 -16.57
CA PRO A 117 21.95 7.59 -16.10
C PRO A 117 22.61 6.21 -16.05
N ALA A 118 23.94 6.17 -16.27
CA ALA A 118 24.69 4.91 -16.36
C ALA A 118 24.71 4.11 -15.06
N ASP A 119 24.53 4.75 -13.91
CA ASP A 119 24.60 4.14 -12.59
C ASP A 119 23.49 3.09 -12.37
N TYR A 120 22.37 3.22 -13.07
CA TYR A 120 21.25 2.26 -13.02
C TYR A 120 21.42 1.04 -13.93
N ARG A 121 22.55 0.94 -14.65
CA ARG A 121 22.79 -0.13 -15.62
C ARG A 121 22.64 -1.51 -15.00
N ASP A 122 23.20 -1.72 -13.81
CA ASP A 122 23.24 -3.05 -13.19
C ASP A 122 21.86 -3.45 -12.65
N GLN A 123 21.14 -2.51 -12.02
CA GLN A 123 19.75 -2.69 -11.59
C GLN A 123 18.80 -2.98 -12.77
N LEU A 124 18.92 -2.24 -13.87
CA LEU A 124 18.10 -2.49 -15.06
C LEU A 124 18.48 -3.81 -15.75
N SER A 125 19.75 -4.18 -15.72
CA SER A 125 20.22 -5.44 -16.30
C SER A 125 19.67 -6.65 -15.55
N SER A 126 19.55 -6.59 -14.22
CA SER A 126 18.93 -7.66 -13.43
C SER A 126 17.44 -7.83 -13.75
N LYS A 127 16.75 -6.76 -14.14
CA LYS A 127 15.36 -6.77 -14.64
C LYS A 127 15.23 -7.14 -16.13
N GLY A 128 16.33 -7.45 -16.82
CA GLY A 128 16.34 -7.92 -18.21
C GLY A 128 16.41 -6.81 -19.28
N PHE A 129 16.77 -5.59 -18.88
CA PHE A 129 16.95 -4.46 -19.79
C PHE A 129 18.41 -4.27 -20.17
N ARG A 130 18.66 -3.62 -21.31
CA ARG A 130 19.95 -3.03 -21.66
C ARG A 130 19.83 -1.52 -21.61
N LEU A 131 20.67 -0.89 -20.79
CA LEU A 131 20.76 0.56 -20.78
C LEU A 131 21.64 1.06 -21.93
N LEU A 132 21.04 1.79 -22.87
CA LEU A 132 21.79 2.54 -23.87
C LEU A 132 21.85 4.00 -23.45
N GLN A 133 23.07 4.44 -23.13
CA GLN A 133 23.35 5.86 -22.92
C GLN A 133 23.42 6.53 -24.29
N ASP A 134 22.27 6.94 -24.84
CA ASP A 134 22.26 7.76 -26.04
C ASP A 134 22.79 9.15 -25.70
N THR A 135 23.91 9.53 -26.32
CA THR A 135 24.59 10.81 -26.13
C THR A 135 24.11 11.87 -27.13
N LYS A 136 23.25 11.51 -28.10
CA LYS A 136 22.86 12.39 -29.21
C LYS A 136 21.35 12.49 -29.47
N GLY A 137 20.56 11.45 -29.19
CA GLY A 137 19.16 11.37 -29.63
C GLY A 137 18.08 11.84 -28.66
N ASN A 138 18.41 12.13 -27.39
CA ASN A 138 17.41 12.57 -26.39
C ASN A 138 17.97 13.68 -25.46
N GLN A 139 18.54 14.74 -26.06
CA GLN A 139 19.20 15.81 -25.30
C GLN A 139 18.23 16.67 -24.48
N GLU A 140 16.99 16.88 -24.95
CA GLU A 140 16.01 17.74 -24.27
C GLU A 140 15.59 17.23 -22.89
N PHE A 141 15.56 15.91 -22.69
CA PHE A 141 15.14 15.30 -21.42
C PHE A 141 16.27 15.21 -20.38
N ARG A 142 17.49 14.89 -20.81
CA ARG A 142 18.64 14.61 -19.91
C ARG A 142 19.26 15.86 -19.28
N VAL A 143 18.85 17.04 -19.72
CA VAL A 143 19.39 18.33 -19.25
C VAL A 143 18.34 19.17 -18.53
N LYS A 144 17.10 18.68 -18.40
CA LYS A 144 16.10 19.37 -17.58
C LYS A 144 16.61 19.38 -16.13
N PRO A 145 16.84 20.56 -15.54
CA PRO A 145 17.35 20.67 -14.18
C PRO A 145 16.46 19.92 -13.18
N GLU A 146 15.13 19.96 -13.37
CA GLU A 146 14.13 19.30 -12.53
C GLU A 146 14.31 17.77 -12.49
N TYR A 147 14.49 17.14 -13.65
CA TYR A 147 14.70 15.69 -13.72
C TYR A 147 16.03 15.25 -13.09
N LEU A 148 17.09 16.05 -13.28
CA LEU A 148 18.40 15.78 -12.65
C LEU A 148 18.36 15.96 -11.14
N ASP A 149 17.64 16.99 -10.66
CA ASP A 149 17.42 17.23 -9.23
C ASP A 149 16.63 16.08 -8.59
N MET A 150 15.57 15.61 -9.26
CA MET A 150 14.78 14.46 -8.82
C MET A 150 15.62 13.18 -8.71
N LEU A 151 16.47 12.91 -9.69
CA LEU A 151 17.40 11.76 -9.64
C LEU A 151 18.43 11.90 -8.52
N ASP A 152 19.02 13.08 -8.34
CA ASP A 152 19.99 13.34 -7.27
C ASP A 152 19.36 13.14 -5.89
N ARG A 153 18.13 13.66 -5.67
CA ARG A 153 17.35 13.43 -4.44
C ARG A 153 17.11 11.95 -4.20
N TYR A 154 16.60 11.22 -5.20
CA TYR A 154 16.33 9.79 -5.08
C TYR A 154 17.59 8.98 -4.76
N GLN A 155 18.74 9.32 -5.38
CA GLN A 155 20.02 8.68 -5.07
C GLN A 155 20.51 9.03 -3.67
N LYS A 156 20.41 10.29 -3.26
CA LYS A 156 20.83 10.78 -1.93
C LYS A 156 20.01 10.10 -0.82
N VAL A 157 18.70 10.02 -0.96
CA VAL A 157 17.82 9.35 0.03
C VAL A 157 18.11 7.86 0.16
N ASN A 158 18.43 7.19 -0.94
CA ASN A 158 18.75 5.75 -0.91
C ASN A 158 20.18 5.42 -0.44
N SER A 159 21.07 6.41 -0.39
CA SER A 159 22.50 6.19 -0.08
C SER A 159 22.97 6.84 1.23
N THR A 160 22.15 7.67 1.87
CA THR A 160 22.52 8.35 3.12
C THR A 160 21.44 8.26 4.18
N ASN A 161 21.82 7.77 5.37
CA ASN A 161 20.99 7.88 6.57
C ASN A 161 20.97 9.34 7.03
N LYS A 162 19.78 9.91 7.09
CA LYS A 162 19.50 11.27 7.57
C LYS A 162 19.23 11.22 9.07
N LYS A 163 19.49 12.31 9.79
CA LYS A 163 19.18 12.40 11.22
C LYS A 163 18.99 13.83 11.71
N GLN A 164 18.14 13.99 12.70
CA GLN A 164 17.89 15.23 13.44
C GLN A 164 17.61 16.43 12.53
N ILE A 165 16.59 16.31 11.68
CA ILE A 165 16.20 17.37 10.76
C ILE A 165 14.81 17.85 11.16
N THR A 166 14.77 19.06 11.72
CA THR A 166 13.50 19.72 12.05
C THR A 166 12.76 20.12 10.80
N CYS A 167 11.44 20.00 10.82
CA CYS A 167 10.60 20.57 9.78
C CYS A 167 10.61 22.09 9.88
N ASP A 168 11.31 22.75 8.97
CA ASP A 168 11.38 24.21 8.91
C ASP A 168 10.95 24.72 7.53
N ASN A 169 10.06 25.71 7.52
CA ASN A 169 9.50 26.29 6.29
C ASN A 169 9.00 25.23 5.28
N GLY A 170 8.34 24.18 5.78
CA GLY A 170 7.70 23.15 4.97
C GLY A 170 8.62 22.03 4.49
N ASN A 171 9.89 21.98 4.92
CA ASN A 171 10.83 20.95 4.51
C ASN A 171 11.75 20.49 5.66
N ALA A 172 12.11 19.21 5.64
CA ALA A 172 13.18 18.60 6.43
C ALA A 172 14.22 18.04 5.45
N ASP A 173 15.22 18.85 5.11
CA ASP A 173 16.19 18.58 4.03
C ASP A 173 15.47 18.40 2.67
N ASP A 174 15.43 17.18 2.12
CA ASP A 174 14.82 16.90 0.82
C ASP A 174 13.34 16.49 0.93
N PHE A 175 12.80 16.38 2.15
CA PHE A 175 11.46 15.87 2.43
C PHE A 175 10.49 16.99 2.80
N PRO A 176 9.41 17.19 2.03
CA PRO A 176 8.31 18.06 2.47
C PRO A 176 7.71 17.58 3.79
N CYS A 177 7.34 18.52 4.63
CA CYS A 177 6.76 18.21 5.93
C CYS A 177 5.91 19.36 6.44
N TYR A 178 5.06 19.06 7.40
CA TYR A 178 4.34 20.03 8.20
C TYR A 178 4.18 19.50 9.61
N GLN A 179 4.74 20.20 10.62
CA GLN A 179 4.68 19.84 12.04
C GLN A 179 5.29 18.48 12.43
N ILE A 180 5.92 17.76 11.50
CA ILE A 180 6.56 16.46 11.74
C ILE A 180 8.06 16.56 11.45
N ASP A 181 8.91 16.29 12.45
CA ASP A 181 10.37 16.29 12.28
C ASP A 181 10.88 14.90 11.86
N LEU A 182 12.03 14.88 11.16
CA LEU A 182 12.79 13.67 10.88
C LEU A 182 13.81 13.41 12.00
N VAL A 183 13.61 12.36 12.79
CA VAL A 183 14.58 11.94 13.81
C VAL A 183 15.71 11.14 13.17
N SER A 184 15.37 10.13 12.38
CA SER A 184 16.35 9.39 11.57
C SER A 184 15.72 8.67 10.38
N GLN A 185 16.57 8.33 9.41
CA GLN A 185 16.26 7.39 8.34
C GLN A 185 17.28 6.24 8.39
N PHE A 186 16.82 5.00 8.36
CA PHE A 186 17.62 3.79 8.23
C PHE A 186 17.32 3.12 6.89
N SER A 187 18.21 3.31 5.91
CA SER A 187 17.99 2.86 4.53
C SER A 187 18.06 1.34 4.38
N LEU A 188 17.40 0.81 3.35
CA LEU A 188 17.46 -0.62 3.00
C LEU A 188 18.90 -1.10 2.72
N ALA A 189 19.74 -0.23 2.16
CA ALA A 189 21.15 -0.52 1.91
C ALA A 189 21.97 -0.70 3.20
N SER A 190 21.47 -0.19 4.34
CA SER A 190 22.09 -0.36 5.66
C SER A 190 21.77 -1.72 6.30
N LEU A 191 20.75 -2.45 5.80
CA LEU A 191 20.38 -3.76 6.30
C LEU A 191 21.35 -4.84 5.82
N SER A 192 21.73 -5.74 6.74
CA SER A 192 22.65 -6.86 6.50
C SER A 192 22.17 -7.81 5.40
N SER A 193 20.85 -7.91 5.19
CA SER A 193 20.22 -8.75 4.17
C SER A 193 20.12 -8.07 2.79
N SER A 194 20.45 -6.78 2.69
CA SER A 194 20.38 -5.96 1.47
C SER A 194 19.07 -6.16 0.65
N PRO A 195 17.89 -5.98 1.26
CA PRO A 195 16.63 -6.13 0.57
C PRO A 195 16.42 -5.01 -0.47
N SER A 196 15.65 -5.31 -1.51
CA SER A 196 15.29 -4.31 -2.53
C SER A 196 14.01 -3.52 -2.20
N SER A 197 13.20 -4.03 -1.27
CA SER A 197 12.01 -3.33 -0.78
C SER A 197 11.64 -3.71 0.65
N ALA A 198 10.87 -2.85 1.31
CA ALA A 198 10.18 -3.09 2.58
C ALA A 198 8.65 -3.17 2.38
N SER A 199 7.95 -3.54 3.45
CA SER A 199 6.50 -3.72 3.56
C SER A 199 6.05 -3.31 4.97
N ASP A 200 5.11 -4.02 5.59
CA ASP A 200 4.51 -3.63 6.87
C ASP A 200 5.54 -3.43 8.00
N ILE A 201 5.11 -2.69 9.02
CA ILE A 201 5.89 -2.35 10.20
C ILE A 201 5.07 -2.51 11.48
N TRP A 202 5.73 -3.00 12.52
CA TRP A 202 5.20 -2.98 13.87
C TRP A 202 6.27 -2.49 14.85
N GLY A 203 5.86 -1.80 15.91
CA GLY A 203 6.75 -1.41 17.00
C GLY A 203 6.42 -2.15 18.29
N TYR A 204 7.40 -2.25 19.19
CA TYR A 204 7.13 -2.61 20.58
C TYR A 204 8.23 -2.08 21.51
N ILE A 205 7.89 -1.98 22.79
CA ILE A 205 8.85 -1.76 23.87
C ILE A 205 9.11 -3.09 24.58
N ASP A 206 10.37 -3.50 24.71
CA ASP A 206 10.73 -4.67 25.52
C ASP A 206 10.60 -4.34 27.02
N LEU A 207 9.66 -5.02 27.67
CA LEU A 207 9.29 -4.77 29.06
C LEU A 207 10.36 -5.20 30.08
N ASN A 208 11.41 -5.93 29.66
CA ASN A 208 12.51 -6.30 30.53
C ASN A 208 13.58 -5.21 30.65
N ASN A 209 13.74 -4.38 29.61
CA ASN A 209 14.87 -3.44 29.51
C ASN A 209 14.47 -2.02 29.04
N ASN A 210 13.20 -1.79 28.71
CA ASN A 210 12.63 -0.54 28.19
C ASN A 210 13.25 -0.08 26.86
N ARG A 211 13.74 -1.02 26.04
CA ARG A 211 14.26 -0.72 24.70
C ARG A 211 13.13 -0.74 23.70
N GLU A 212 13.15 0.18 22.76
CA GLU A 212 12.13 0.32 21.72
C GLU A 212 12.65 -0.26 20.42
N TYR A 213 11.80 -1.00 19.71
CA TYR A 213 12.17 -1.68 18.48
C TYR A 213 11.15 -1.45 17.37
N ALA A 214 11.66 -1.45 16.14
CA ALA A 214 10.89 -1.57 14.91
C ALA A 214 11.07 -2.97 14.32
N VAL A 215 9.97 -3.65 14.02
CA VAL A 215 9.94 -4.90 13.26
C VAL A 215 9.44 -4.60 11.86
N ILE A 216 10.25 -4.85 10.84
CA ILE A 216 9.93 -4.48 9.46
C ILE A 216 9.94 -5.72 8.57
N GLY A 217 8.85 -5.91 7.81
CA GLY A 217 8.82 -6.86 6.72
C GLY A 217 9.66 -6.36 5.54
N VAL A 218 10.60 -7.16 5.07
CA VAL A 218 11.43 -6.87 3.88
C VAL A 218 11.29 -7.98 2.84
N VAL A 219 11.63 -7.69 1.58
CA VAL A 219 11.36 -8.61 0.47
C VAL A 219 11.85 -10.04 0.73
N ASN A 220 13.00 -10.18 1.40
CA ASN A 220 13.67 -11.46 1.68
C ASN A 220 13.58 -11.93 3.14
N GLY A 221 12.76 -11.30 4.00
CA GLY A 221 12.64 -11.70 5.41
C GLY A 221 11.95 -10.67 6.31
N THR A 222 12.22 -10.77 7.61
CA THR A 222 11.74 -9.82 8.63
C THR A 222 12.92 -9.38 9.47
N THR A 223 13.08 -8.07 9.65
CA THR A 223 14.22 -7.46 10.37
C THR A 223 13.75 -6.79 11.66
N LEU A 224 14.58 -6.88 12.70
CA LEU A 224 14.41 -6.15 13.96
C LEU A 224 15.46 -5.04 14.03
N ILE A 225 15.02 -3.81 14.26
CA ILE A 225 15.87 -2.63 14.39
C ILE A 225 15.62 -2.02 15.77
N ASP A 226 16.68 -1.83 16.55
CA ASP A 226 16.66 -1.08 17.79
C ASP A 226 16.57 0.42 17.49
N VAL A 227 15.54 1.06 18.03
CA VAL A 227 15.24 2.49 17.88
C VAL A 227 15.24 3.22 19.23
N THR A 228 15.75 2.58 20.29
CA THR A 228 15.87 3.18 21.63
C THR A 228 16.64 4.52 21.57
N GLU A 229 17.77 4.51 20.87
CA GLU A 229 18.50 5.72 20.48
C GLU A 229 18.04 6.14 19.09
N ALA A 230 16.86 6.75 19.01
CA ALA A 230 16.12 7.02 17.78
C ALA A 230 16.91 7.77 16.69
N GLU A 231 17.96 8.51 17.05
CA GLU A 231 18.83 9.24 16.12
C GLU A 231 19.90 8.36 15.45
N ASN A 232 20.17 7.18 16.03
CA ASN A 232 21.16 6.22 15.55
C ASN A 232 20.62 4.78 15.66
N PRO A 233 19.56 4.43 14.92
CA PRO A 233 18.99 3.09 14.93
C PRO A 233 20.01 2.04 14.48
N THR A 234 19.90 0.83 15.02
CA THR A 234 20.81 -0.28 14.72
C THR A 234 20.04 -1.57 14.47
N GLU A 235 20.39 -2.29 13.40
CA GLU A 235 19.84 -3.63 13.14
C GLU A 235 20.29 -4.61 14.23
N VAL A 236 19.31 -5.30 14.84
CA VAL A 236 19.55 -6.44 15.75
C VAL A 236 19.78 -7.72 14.95
N GLY A 237 18.95 -7.95 13.93
CA GLY A 237 19.11 -9.06 13.01
C GLY A 237 17.96 -9.18 12.01
N THR A 238 18.13 -10.09 11.06
CA THR A 238 17.11 -10.42 10.05
C THR A 238 16.87 -11.93 9.99
N VAL A 239 15.61 -12.34 10.10
CA VAL A 239 15.17 -13.72 9.83
C VAL A 239 14.75 -13.82 8.36
N SER A 240 15.37 -14.72 7.61
CA SER A 240 15.04 -14.91 6.19
C SER A 240 13.66 -15.55 6.00
N GLY A 241 13.00 -15.20 4.89
CA GLY A 241 11.73 -15.76 4.45
C GLY A 241 11.68 -15.94 2.94
N VAL A 242 10.58 -16.51 2.43
CA VAL A 242 10.34 -16.62 0.98
C VAL A 242 10.25 -15.24 0.33
N ASN A 243 10.89 -15.00 -0.82
CA ASN A 243 10.84 -13.67 -1.43
C ASN A 243 9.41 -13.22 -1.75
N SER A 244 8.97 -12.11 -1.15
CA SER A 244 7.65 -11.51 -1.34
C SER A 244 7.72 -10.03 -1.02
N THR A 245 7.13 -9.18 -1.85
CA THR A 245 6.97 -7.74 -1.57
C THR A 245 5.91 -7.47 -0.51
N TRP A 246 5.13 -8.49 -0.13
CA TRP A 246 4.09 -8.41 0.87
C TRP A 246 4.43 -9.25 2.08
N ARG A 247 4.56 -8.59 3.24
CA ARG A 247 4.56 -9.20 4.57
C ARG A 247 3.80 -8.31 5.51
N ASP A 248 3.14 -8.93 6.46
CA ASP A 248 2.47 -8.25 7.57
C ASP A 248 2.98 -8.82 8.88
N VAL A 249 3.13 -7.97 9.91
CA VAL A 249 3.74 -8.36 11.19
C VAL A 249 3.03 -7.75 12.39
N LYS A 250 2.88 -8.55 13.46
CA LYS A 250 2.42 -8.09 14.77
C LYS A 250 3.26 -8.71 15.89
N VAL A 251 3.45 -7.98 16.99
CA VAL A 251 4.25 -8.44 18.14
C VAL A 251 3.37 -8.63 19.37
N TYR A 252 3.50 -9.79 20.00
CA TYR A 252 2.88 -10.11 21.29
C TYR A 252 3.95 -10.33 22.35
N GLN A 253 3.69 -9.85 23.57
CA GLN A 253 4.50 -10.07 24.75
C GLN A 253 3.68 -10.75 25.86
N TYR A 254 4.35 -11.58 26.66
CA TYR A 254 3.75 -12.14 27.87
C TYR A 254 4.79 -12.34 28.98
N LEU A 255 4.35 -12.33 30.23
CA LEU A 255 5.20 -12.64 31.37
C LEU A 255 5.34 -14.16 31.50
N ASP A 256 6.55 -14.68 31.28
CA ASP A 256 6.87 -16.08 31.53
C ASP A 256 7.08 -16.31 33.03
N THR A 257 6.16 -17.03 33.68
CA THR A 257 6.18 -17.22 35.13
C THR A 257 7.36 -18.06 35.63
N ASP A 258 7.94 -18.88 34.76
CA ASP A 258 9.06 -19.76 35.11
C ASP A 258 10.37 -18.99 35.18
N SER A 259 10.66 -18.13 34.20
CA SER A 259 11.85 -17.27 34.20
C SER A 259 11.65 -15.95 34.98
N GLY A 260 10.41 -15.47 35.09
CA GLY A 260 10.08 -14.15 35.63
C GLY A 260 10.36 -12.99 34.66
N ASN A 261 10.70 -13.29 33.41
CA ASN A 261 10.94 -12.29 32.36
C ASN A 261 9.77 -12.26 31.38
N HIS A 262 9.59 -11.13 30.71
CA HIS A 262 8.72 -11.08 29.55
C HIS A 262 9.38 -11.78 28.36
N LYS A 263 8.59 -12.55 27.61
CA LYS A 263 8.97 -13.04 26.29
C LYS A 263 8.20 -12.28 25.22
N ALA A 264 8.80 -12.13 24.05
CA ALA A 264 8.26 -11.37 22.93
C ALA A 264 8.37 -12.17 21.63
N TYR A 265 7.27 -12.24 20.87
CA TYR A 265 7.21 -12.96 19.59
C TYR A 265 6.59 -12.11 18.50
N ALA A 266 7.22 -12.09 17.33
CA ALA A 266 6.64 -11.55 16.11
C ALA A 266 5.94 -12.68 15.32
N TYR A 267 4.71 -12.41 14.91
CA TYR A 267 3.91 -13.25 14.01
C TYR A 267 3.92 -12.60 12.63
N VAL A 268 4.34 -13.34 11.62
CA VAL A 268 4.53 -12.80 10.27
C VAL A 268 3.79 -13.63 9.24
N THR A 269 2.90 -12.99 8.49
CA THR A 269 2.28 -13.56 7.28
C THR A 269 2.93 -13.01 6.02
N THR A 270 2.70 -13.71 4.91
CA THR A 270 3.14 -13.26 3.60
C THR A 270 2.24 -13.85 2.51
N GLU A 271 2.10 -13.12 1.41
CA GLU A 271 1.46 -13.64 0.19
C GLU A 271 2.39 -14.57 -0.61
N GLY A 272 3.67 -14.61 -0.25
CA GLY A 272 4.56 -15.70 -0.64
C GLY A 272 4.14 -17.03 0.01
N GLN A 273 4.56 -18.16 -0.56
CA GLN A 273 4.29 -19.49 0.01
C GLN A 273 5.15 -19.75 1.27
N GLY A 274 4.88 -19.02 2.34
CA GLY A 274 5.69 -18.97 3.57
C GLY A 274 4.97 -19.40 4.85
N GLY A 275 3.65 -19.59 4.82
CA GLY A 275 2.85 -19.87 6.02
C GLY A 275 2.88 -18.73 7.04
N LEU A 276 2.77 -19.07 8.33
CA LEU A 276 2.92 -18.16 9.45
C LEU A 276 4.28 -18.38 10.12
N GLN A 277 5.18 -17.40 10.03
CA GLN A 277 6.44 -17.44 10.77
C GLN A 277 6.24 -16.89 12.18
N ILE A 278 6.83 -17.57 13.17
CA ILE A 278 6.90 -17.12 14.55
C ILE A 278 8.37 -16.88 14.89
N ILE A 279 8.71 -15.63 15.17
CA ILE A 279 10.07 -15.16 15.42
C ILE A 279 10.18 -14.77 16.90
N ASP A 280 11.11 -15.39 17.61
CA ASP A 280 11.44 -15.04 18.99
C ASP A 280 12.32 -13.79 19.02
N LEU A 281 11.85 -12.79 19.78
CA LEU A 281 12.48 -11.49 20.00
C LEU A 281 13.00 -11.34 21.44
N SER A 282 12.85 -12.38 22.29
CA SER A 282 13.09 -12.31 23.73
C SER A 282 14.56 -12.13 24.12
N ASP A 283 15.51 -12.41 23.22
CA ASP A 283 16.95 -12.19 23.41
C ASP A 283 17.43 -10.87 22.79
N ALA A 284 16.52 -9.99 22.34
CA ALA A 284 16.90 -8.65 21.90
C ALA A 284 17.56 -7.87 23.06
N PRO A 285 18.63 -7.09 22.80
CA PRO A 285 19.21 -6.77 21.49
C PRO A 285 20.31 -7.72 21.02
N ASN A 286 20.52 -8.87 21.66
CA ASN A 286 21.62 -9.78 21.30
C ASN A 286 21.32 -10.56 20.02
N SER A 287 20.11 -11.09 19.88
CA SER A 287 19.71 -11.87 18.71
C SER A 287 18.19 -11.96 18.54
N ILE A 288 17.77 -12.38 17.34
CA ILE A 288 16.41 -12.84 17.04
C ILE A 288 16.50 -14.19 16.32
N SER A 289 15.47 -15.02 16.43
CA SER A 289 15.48 -16.33 15.75
C SER A 289 14.09 -16.80 15.34
N LEU A 290 14.01 -17.52 14.22
CA LEU A 290 12.80 -18.24 13.83
C LEU A 290 12.62 -19.43 14.77
N VAL A 291 11.52 -19.47 15.52
CA VAL A 291 11.22 -20.60 16.41
C VAL A 291 10.25 -21.59 15.79
N ASN A 292 9.34 -21.12 14.94
CA ASN A 292 8.36 -21.99 14.31
C ASN A 292 7.88 -21.45 12.96
N THR A 293 7.33 -22.33 12.13
CA THR A 293 6.59 -21.96 10.92
C THR A 293 5.39 -22.88 10.80
N ILE A 294 4.20 -22.29 10.92
CA ILE A 294 2.94 -23.02 10.81
C ILE A 294 2.49 -23.00 9.35
N ASP A 295 2.23 -24.18 8.79
CA ASP A 295 1.95 -24.40 7.36
C ASP A 295 0.51 -24.85 7.06
N VAL A 296 -0.40 -24.72 8.05
CA VAL A 296 -1.84 -25.02 7.91
C VAL A 296 -2.51 -24.16 6.84
N PHE A 297 -1.89 -23.04 6.45
CA PHE A 297 -2.14 -22.30 5.22
C PHE A 297 -0.78 -21.97 4.57
N GLN A 298 -0.79 -21.64 3.28
CA GLN A 298 0.44 -21.38 2.53
C GLN A 298 0.70 -19.89 2.34
N THR A 299 -0.36 -19.11 2.13
CA THR A 299 -0.31 -17.65 1.97
C THR A 299 -1.44 -17.02 2.78
N ALA A 300 -1.18 -15.83 3.31
CA ALA A 300 -2.17 -14.98 3.94
C ALA A 300 -1.78 -13.52 3.76
N HIS A 301 -2.80 -12.67 3.67
CA HIS A 301 -2.60 -11.26 3.36
C HIS A 301 -2.14 -10.48 4.59
N ASN A 302 -2.82 -10.68 5.72
CA ASN A 302 -2.63 -9.87 6.92
C ASN A 302 -2.68 -10.73 8.20
N VAL A 303 -2.06 -10.22 9.27
CA VAL A 303 -2.11 -10.75 10.63
C VAL A 303 -2.47 -9.65 11.62
N TYR A 304 -3.41 -9.93 12.52
CA TYR A 304 -3.83 -9.03 13.59
C TYR A 304 -3.87 -9.70 14.94
N LEU A 305 -3.68 -8.90 15.98
CA LEU A 305 -3.81 -9.32 17.37
C LEU A 305 -5.11 -8.80 17.95
N GLY A 306 -5.92 -9.72 18.49
CA GLY A 306 -7.10 -9.42 19.29
C GLY A 306 -6.76 -9.39 20.78
N ASN A 307 -7.46 -8.52 21.51
CA ASN A 307 -7.37 -8.38 22.97
C ASN A 307 -5.98 -7.96 23.49
N ILE A 308 -5.27 -7.12 22.74
CA ILE A 308 -3.93 -6.63 23.07
C ILE A 308 -3.95 -5.13 23.36
N ASP A 309 -3.14 -4.70 24.34
CA ASP A 309 -2.72 -3.31 24.47
C ASP A 309 -1.58 -3.03 23.50
N TYR A 310 -1.86 -2.34 22.40
CA TYR A 310 -0.88 -2.08 21.34
C TYR A 310 0.29 -1.17 21.78
N THR A 311 0.21 -0.51 22.94
CA THR A 311 1.31 0.33 23.47
C THR A 311 2.42 -0.48 24.11
N ASN A 312 2.13 -1.72 24.53
CA ASN A 312 3.10 -2.61 25.18
C ASN A 312 3.08 -4.05 24.64
N GLY A 313 2.15 -4.40 23.76
CA GLY A 313 2.04 -5.74 23.16
C GLY A 313 1.53 -6.83 24.11
N MET A 314 1.03 -6.50 25.31
CA MET A 314 0.50 -7.46 26.28
C MET A 314 -1.01 -7.67 26.10
N ALA A 315 -1.51 -8.80 26.59
CA ALA A 315 -2.94 -9.03 26.67
C ALA A 315 -3.63 -7.98 27.57
N LEU A 316 -4.82 -7.55 27.18
CA LEU A 316 -5.68 -6.69 28.01
C LEU A 316 -6.06 -7.42 29.31
N ASP A 317 -6.13 -6.67 30.41
CA ASP A 317 -6.46 -7.23 31.73
C ASP A 317 -7.75 -8.05 31.70
N GLY A 318 -7.66 -9.33 32.05
CA GLY A 318 -8.81 -10.23 32.11
C GLY A 318 -9.26 -10.80 30.76
N HIS A 319 -8.52 -10.54 29.68
CA HIS A 319 -8.82 -11.06 28.35
C HIS A 319 -7.71 -11.98 27.85
N GLU A 320 -8.11 -13.05 27.16
CA GLU A 320 -7.16 -13.93 26.48
C GLU A 320 -6.74 -13.33 25.14
N PRO A 321 -5.45 -13.41 24.78
CA PRO A 321 -4.92 -12.93 23.50
C PRO A 321 -5.16 -13.90 22.36
N TYR A 322 -5.47 -13.37 21.17
CA TYR A 322 -5.74 -14.17 19.96
C TYR A 322 -5.05 -13.58 18.74
N LEU A 323 -4.71 -14.46 17.79
CA LEU A 323 -4.12 -14.09 16.50
C LEU A 323 -5.13 -14.34 15.38
N TYR A 324 -5.42 -13.30 14.60
CA TYR A 324 -6.31 -13.33 13.45
C TYR A 324 -5.47 -13.30 12.18
N ILE A 325 -5.72 -14.23 11.27
CA ILE A 325 -5.06 -14.30 9.96
C ILE A 325 -6.10 -13.99 8.90
N ALA A 326 -5.93 -12.91 8.14
CA ALA A 326 -6.83 -12.51 7.07
C ALA A 326 -6.29 -12.90 5.68
N GLY A 327 -7.18 -13.01 4.70
CA GLY A 327 -6.81 -13.22 3.30
C GLY A 327 -6.10 -14.55 3.03
N SER A 328 -6.45 -15.61 3.76
CA SER A 328 -5.76 -16.89 3.62
C SER A 328 -6.12 -17.63 2.32
N ASN A 329 -5.16 -18.36 1.76
CA ASN A 329 -5.36 -19.21 0.57
C ASN A 329 -6.37 -20.36 0.71
N LEU A 330 -6.95 -20.58 1.89
CA LEU A 330 -8.08 -21.50 2.07
C LEU A 330 -9.33 -20.75 2.53
N GLY A 331 -10.50 -21.36 2.37
CA GLY A 331 -11.76 -20.72 2.73
C GLY A 331 -12.07 -19.49 1.88
N ASN A 332 -11.51 -19.41 0.67
CA ASN A 332 -11.70 -18.30 -0.27
C ASN A 332 -11.31 -16.92 0.33
N GLY A 333 -10.16 -16.83 1.01
CA GLY A 333 -9.71 -15.59 1.62
C GLY A 333 -10.24 -15.32 3.03
N SER A 334 -10.98 -16.27 3.61
CA SER A 334 -11.56 -16.10 4.94
C SER A 334 -10.48 -15.96 6.01
N TYR A 335 -10.87 -15.33 7.13
CA TYR A 335 -10.02 -15.25 8.30
C TYR A 335 -9.75 -16.64 8.94
N ARG A 336 -8.72 -16.73 9.79
CA ARG A 336 -8.52 -17.80 10.80
C ARG A 336 -8.25 -17.17 12.14
N VAL A 337 -8.53 -17.90 13.20
CA VAL A 337 -8.19 -17.47 14.56
C VAL A 337 -7.37 -18.55 15.24
N PHE A 338 -6.28 -18.13 15.84
CA PHE A 338 -5.45 -18.94 16.72
C PHE A 338 -5.49 -18.36 18.14
N ASP A 339 -5.46 -19.22 19.16
CA ASP A 339 -5.11 -18.74 20.51
C ASP A 339 -3.59 -18.59 20.66
N LEU A 340 -3.22 -17.77 21.64
CA LEU A 340 -1.82 -17.54 22.02
C LEU A 340 -1.54 -18.08 23.43
N VAL A 341 -2.14 -19.22 23.81
CA VAL A 341 -1.85 -19.87 25.10
C VAL A 341 -0.41 -20.40 25.12
N ASP A 342 0.05 -20.96 24.00
CA ASP A 342 1.47 -21.24 23.71
C ASP A 342 1.92 -20.34 22.55
N PRO A 343 2.51 -19.16 22.82
CA PRO A 343 2.92 -18.21 21.79
C PRO A 343 3.92 -18.75 20.77
N GLU A 344 4.70 -19.79 21.09
CA GLU A 344 5.62 -20.46 20.16
C GLU A 344 4.89 -21.44 19.22
N ASN A 345 3.75 -21.98 19.66
CA ASN A 345 2.95 -22.98 18.95
C ASN A 345 1.45 -22.65 19.02
N PRO A 346 1.00 -21.50 18.49
CA PRO A 346 -0.39 -21.09 18.60
C PRO A 346 -1.34 -22.11 17.98
N GLU A 347 -2.43 -22.45 18.68
CA GLU A 347 -3.38 -23.46 18.24
C GLU A 347 -4.49 -22.84 17.40
N LEU A 348 -4.80 -23.47 16.26
CA LEU A 348 -5.84 -23.02 15.34
C LEU A 348 -7.23 -23.38 15.86
N ILE A 349 -8.04 -22.37 16.21
CA ILE A 349 -9.39 -22.56 16.75
C ILE A 349 -10.45 -22.46 15.65
N THR A 350 -10.31 -21.49 14.74
CA THR A 350 -11.39 -21.12 13.82
C THR A 350 -10.95 -21.25 12.37
N THR A 351 -11.69 -22.03 11.59
CA THR A 351 -11.47 -22.26 10.15
C THR A 351 -12.77 -22.13 9.35
N PRO A 352 -13.26 -20.91 9.13
CA PRO A 352 -14.46 -20.70 8.34
C PRO A 352 -14.29 -21.27 6.93
N THR A 353 -15.32 -21.96 6.43
CA THR A 353 -15.33 -22.50 5.06
C THR A 353 -15.51 -21.41 4.02
N SER A 354 -16.24 -20.34 4.36
CA SER A 354 -16.28 -19.08 3.62
C SER A 354 -16.93 -17.97 4.46
N THR A 355 -16.27 -16.82 4.54
CA THR A 355 -16.75 -15.56 5.14
C THR A 355 -16.91 -14.47 4.08
N GLY A 356 -16.44 -14.74 2.85
CA GLY A 356 -15.92 -13.71 1.95
C GLY A 356 -14.40 -13.72 1.98
N TYR A 357 -13.80 -12.84 1.17
CA TYR A 357 -12.39 -12.49 1.31
C TYR A 357 -12.27 -11.46 2.44
N VAL A 358 -11.32 -11.62 3.35
CA VAL A 358 -10.97 -10.59 4.35
C VAL A 358 -9.61 -10.04 3.93
N HIS A 359 -9.54 -8.76 3.58
CA HIS A 359 -8.28 -8.15 3.15
C HIS A 359 -7.45 -7.78 4.38
N ASP A 360 -8.05 -6.99 5.25
CA ASP A 360 -7.45 -6.42 6.45
C ASP A 360 -8.48 -6.45 7.59
N ALA A 361 -8.05 -6.17 8.82
CA ALA A 361 -8.94 -6.18 9.97
C ALA A 361 -8.49 -5.29 11.12
N THR A 362 -9.41 -5.03 12.04
CA THR A 362 -9.04 -4.55 13.38
C THR A 362 -9.91 -5.22 14.44
N ASN A 363 -9.42 -5.27 15.67
CA ASN A 363 -10.10 -5.87 16.81
C ASN A 363 -10.40 -4.81 17.87
N MET A 364 -11.60 -4.85 18.44
CA MET A 364 -11.93 -4.01 19.60
C MET A 364 -12.89 -4.72 20.55
N ILE A 365 -12.80 -4.37 21.83
CA ILE A 365 -13.73 -4.82 22.85
C ILE A 365 -14.69 -3.67 23.19
N ILE A 366 -15.99 -3.96 23.25
CA ILE A 366 -17.01 -3.04 23.74
C ILE A 366 -17.69 -3.60 24.99
N ASP A 367 -18.02 -2.73 25.92
CA ASP A 367 -18.68 -3.03 27.21
C ASP A 367 -19.85 -2.07 27.48
N ASP A 368 -20.30 -1.38 26.43
CA ASP A 368 -21.42 -0.44 26.48
C ASP A 368 -22.74 -1.06 25.99
N SER A 369 -23.81 -0.27 25.87
CA SER A 369 -25.14 -0.73 25.49
C SER A 369 -25.21 -1.50 24.16
N ARG A 370 -24.21 -1.36 23.27
CA ARG A 370 -24.14 -2.07 21.99
C ARG A 370 -23.91 -3.57 22.16
N THR A 371 -23.42 -4.05 23.32
CA THR A 371 -23.31 -5.49 23.61
C THR A 371 -24.65 -6.22 23.50
N SER A 372 -25.77 -5.51 23.68
CA SER A 372 -27.12 -6.05 23.44
C SER A 372 -27.41 -6.46 21.99
N GLN A 373 -26.55 -6.06 21.04
CA GLN A 373 -26.62 -6.39 19.61
C GLN A 373 -25.69 -7.56 19.24
N CYS A 374 -24.84 -7.99 20.18
CA CYS A 374 -24.01 -9.19 20.06
C CYS A 374 -24.82 -10.45 20.42
N ALA A 375 -24.21 -11.63 20.34
CA ALA A 375 -24.87 -12.86 20.76
C ALA A 375 -25.17 -12.86 22.27
N SER A 376 -26.20 -13.62 22.66
CA SER A 376 -26.70 -13.62 24.04
C SER A 376 -25.62 -14.02 25.05
N GLY A 377 -25.33 -13.14 26.00
CA GLY A 377 -24.35 -13.36 27.06
C GLY A 377 -22.95 -12.82 26.75
N HIS A 378 -22.76 -12.15 25.62
CA HIS A 378 -21.51 -11.49 25.24
C HIS A 378 -21.49 -10.05 25.75
N ASP A 379 -21.16 -9.89 27.03
CA ASP A 379 -20.92 -8.61 27.70
C ASP A 379 -19.74 -8.78 28.68
N PRO A 380 -18.52 -8.31 28.32
CA PRO A 380 -18.18 -7.52 27.12
C PRO A 380 -18.28 -8.33 25.81
N CYS A 381 -18.37 -7.61 24.69
CA CYS A 381 -18.40 -8.18 23.34
C CYS A 381 -17.11 -7.87 22.58
N GLU A 382 -16.51 -8.89 21.96
CA GLU A 382 -15.28 -8.78 21.18
C GLU A 382 -15.61 -8.68 19.69
N LEU A 383 -15.33 -7.52 19.10
CA LEU A 383 -15.62 -7.22 17.72
C LEU A 383 -14.38 -7.40 16.84
N PHE A 384 -14.57 -8.11 15.74
CA PHE A 384 -13.63 -8.19 14.62
C PHE A 384 -14.24 -7.41 13.46
N ILE A 385 -13.55 -6.35 13.05
CA ILE A 385 -13.94 -5.47 11.96
C ILE A 385 -13.17 -5.90 10.73
N ASP A 386 -13.91 -6.33 9.71
CA ASP A 386 -13.42 -6.96 8.49
C ASP A 386 -13.56 -5.96 7.33
N PHE A 387 -12.42 -5.61 6.73
CA PHE A 387 -12.34 -4.81 5.52
C PHE A 387 -12.15 -5.76 4.33
N ASN A 388 -13.19 -5.91 3.51
CA ASN A 388 -13.26 -6.95 2.47
C ASN A 388 -13.29 -6.41 1.04
N GLU A 389 -12.67 -5.26 0.81
CA GLU A 389 -12.58 -4.55 -0.47
C GLU A 389 -13.90 -3.92 -0.94
N ASN A 390 -15.05 -4.33 -0.39
CA ASN A 390 -16.37 -3.89 -0.86
C ASN A 390 -17.24 -3.29 0.26
N THR A 391 -17.05 -3.79 1.48
CA THR A 391 -17.88 -3.51 2.64
C THR A 391 -17.03 -3.53 3.91
N VAL A 392 -17.56 -2.92 4.96
CA VAL A 392 -17.09 -3.13 6.34
C VAL A 392 -18.02 -4.12 7.01
N ASP A 393 -17.50 -5.28 7.39
CA ASP A 393 -18.23 -6.33 8.09
C ASP A 393 -17.90 -6.28 9.59
N ILE A 394 -18.92 -6.36 10.44
CA ILE A 394 -18.75 -6.42 11.89
C ILE A 394 -19.09 -7.82 12.37
N TRP A 395 -18.13 -8.47 13.00
CA TRP A 395 -18.27 -9.80 13.57
C TRP A 395 -18.18 -9.75 15.09
N ASP A 396 -19.13 -10.38 15.77
CA ASP A 396 -18.97 -10.79 17.17
C ASP A 396 -18.13 -12.07 17.20
N THR A 397 -16.93 -11.95 17.76
CA THR A 397 -15.94 -13.03 17.89
C THR A 397 -15.72 -13.41 19.35
N THR A 398 -16.62 -13.02 20.27
CA THR A 398 -16.49 -13.35 21.70
C THR A 398 -16.36 -14.87 21.89
N ASP A 399 -17.25 -15.65 21.27
CA ASP A 399 -17.07 -17.10 21.10
C ASP A 399 -16.26 -17.38 19.83
N LYS A 400 -14.96 -17.69 20.01
CA LYS A 400 -14.03 -17.98 18.92
C LYS A 400 -14.44 -19.20 18.10
N SER A 401 -15.15 -20.16 18.70
CA SER A 401 -15.59 -21.37 18.02
C SER A 401 -16.81 -21.15 17.12
N SER A 402 -17.60 -20.10 17.38
CA SER A 402 -18.80 -19.76 16.62
C SER A 402 -18.97 -18.24 16.39
N PRO A 403 -18.06 -17.57 15.66
CA PRO A 403 -18.23 -16.16 15.33
C PRO A 403 -19.55 -15.86 14.63
N LEU A 404 -20.15 -14.73 14.96
CA LEU A 404 -21.42 -14.25 14.40
C LEU A 404 -21.19 -12.95 13.63
N ARG A 405 -21.48 -12.93 12.32
CA ARG A 405 -21.53 -11.67 11.58
C ARG A 405 -22.78 -10.89 11.99
N ILE A 406 -22.57 -9.70 12.56
CA ILE A 406 -23.64 -8.77 12.95
C ILE A 406 -24.13 -8.00 11.73
N SER A 407 -23.20 -7.45 10.94
CA SER A 407 -23.52 -6.64 9.76
C SER A 407 -22.47 -6.79 8.66
N SER A 408 -22.86 -6.40 7.45
CA SER A 408 -22.01 -6.26 6.27
C SER A 408 -22.46 -5.00 5.54
N THR A 409 -21.63 -3.96 5.59
CA THR A 409 -22.07 -2.59 5.32
C THR A 409 -21.35 -2.01 4.10
N PRO A 410 -22.02 -1.89 2.94
CA PRO A 410 -21.49 -1.12 1.82
C PRO A 410 -21.63 0.38 2.08
N TYR A 411 -20.85 1.17 1.37
CA TYR A 411 -20.97 2.62 1.38
C TYR A 411 -20.76 3.21 -0.01
N ASN A 412 -21.29 4.42 -0.21
CA ASN A 412 -21.16 5.11 -1.48
C ASN A 412 -19.73 5.63 -1.67
N GLY A 413 -19.12 5.32 -2.80
CA GLY A 413 -17.73 5.67 -3.09
C GLY A 413 -16.74 4.53 -2.87
N ALA A 414 -17.18 3.40 -2.29
CA ALA A 414 -16.33 2.22 -2.12
C ALA A 414 -15.71 1.77 -3.45
N SER A 415 -14.40 1.57 -3.46
CA SER A 415 -13.61 1.14 -4.61
C SER A 415 -12.71 -0.05 -4.25
N TYR A 416 -12.05 0.01 -3.09
CA TYR A 416 -11.30 -1.06 -2.44
C TYR A 416 -11.22 -0.78 -0.93
N THR A 417 -12.26 -1.15 -0.19
CA THR A 417 -12.31 -1.03 1.28
C THR A 417 -11.16 -1.82 1.91
N HIS A 418 -10.08 -1.11 2.22
CA HIS A 418 -8.76 -1.69 2.41
C HIS A 418 -8.52 -2.03 3.87
N SER A 419 -8.51 -1.01 4.73
CA SER A 419 -8.22 -1.16 6.15
C SER A 419 -8.91 -0.04 6.95
N GLY A 420 -8.70 -0.05 8.26
CA GLY A 420 -9.27 0.96 9.12
C GLY A 420 -9.01 0.74 10.59
N TRP A 421 -9.35 1.76 11.39
CA TRP A 421 -9.19 1.73 12.84
C TRP A 421 -10.32 2.48 13.52
N TYR A 422 -10.60 2.12 14.77
CA TYR A 422 -11.67 2.76 15.54
C TYR A 422 -11.22 4.08 16.19
N SER A 423 -12.17 5.00 16.39
CA SER A 423 -11.98 6.19 17.22
C SER A 423 -11.75 5.81 18.68
N LYS A 424 -11.11 6.68 19.45
CA LYS A 424 -10.81 6.46 20.88
C LYS A 424 -12.02 6.06 21.74
N ASP A 425 -13.20 6.59 21.41
CA ASP A 425 -14.47 6.27 22.07
C ASP A 425 -15.16 5.01 21.51
N LYS A 426 -14.54 4.36 20.52
CA LYS A 426 -15.00 3.14 19.84
C LYS A 426 -16.37 3.28 19.17
N ASN A 427 -16.84 4.50 18.88
CA ASN A 427 -18.13 4.74 18.22
C ASN A 427 -18.01 4.92 16.71
N TYR A 428 -16.79 5.14 16.20
CA TYR A 428 -16.56 5.35 14.78
C TYR A 428 -15.44 4.44 14.28
N ILE A 429 -15.53 4.04 13.01
CA ILE A 429 -14.47 3.40 12.24
C ILE A 429 -14.00 4.38 11.18
N PHE A 430 -12.70 4.67 11.19
CA PHE A 430 -12.00 5.35 10.11
C PHE A 430 -11.62 4.32 9.05
N ILE A 431 -12.00 4.55 7.80
CA ILE A 431 -11.86 3.59 6.70
C ILE A 431 -10.96 4.18 5.63
N GLN A 432 -9.92 3.44 5.27
CA GLN A 432 -9.13 3.67 4.07
C GLN A 432 -9.69 2.91 2.87
N ASP A 433 -9.87 3.59 1.74
CA ASP A 433 -10.34 2.98 0.48
C ASP A 433 -9.29 3.14 -0.63
N GLU A 434 -8.34 2.21 -0.63
CA GLU A 434 -7.04 2.30 -1.30
C GLU A 434 -7.09 2.53 -2.83
N LEU A 435 -8.22 2.29 -3.49
CA LEU A 435 -8.33 2.46 -4.95
C LEU A 435 -9.24 3.62 -5.38
N ASP A 436 -9.77 4.41 -4.45
CA ASP A 436 -10.71 5.47 -4.83
C ASP A 436 -10.02 6.66 -5.51
N GLU A 437 -8.79 7.04 -5.15
CA GLU A 437 -8.05 8.12 -5.80
C GLU A 437 -7.70 7.76 -7.25
N ARG A 438 -7.47 6.47 -7.49
CA ARG A 438 -7.19 5.93 -8.82
C ARG A 438 -8.45 5.80 -9.66
N ASN A 439 -9.49 5.16 -9.12
CA ASN A 439 -10.67 4.77 -9.90
C ASN A 439 -11.70 5.89 -10.03
N LEU A 440 -11.82 6.74 -9.01
CA LEU A 440 -12.76 7.86 -8.98
C LEU A 440 -12.08 9.20 -9.28
N GLY A 441 -10.75 9.26 -9.24
CA GLY A 441 -10.00 10.48 -9.53
C GLY A 441 -10.07 11.51 -8.42
N VAL A 442 -10.35 11.08 -7.19
CA VAL A 442 -10.41 11.93 -6.00
C VAL A 442 -9.03 12.12 -5.39
N ASN A 443 -8.92 13.11 -4.50
CA ASN A 443 -7.78 13.20 -3.59
C ASN A 443 -7.91 12.18 -2.45
N THR A 444 -6.81 11.94 -1.73
CA THR A 444 -6.74 11.07 -0.55
C THR A 444 -7.97 11.23 0.33
N ARG A 445 -8.64 10.12 0.67
CA ARG A 445 -9.90 10.19 1.41
C ARG A 445 -9.93 9.21 2.57
N LEU A 446 -10.42 9.67 3.72
CA LEU A 446 -10.74 8.83 4.86
C LEU A 446 -12.24 8.89 5.12
N TYR A 447 -12.95 7.76 5.08
CA TYR A 447 -14.37 7.73 5.44
C TYR A 447 -14.55 7.51 6.94
N VAL A 448 -15.61 8.07 7.50
CA VAL A 448 -15.95 7.93 8.93
C VAL A 448 -17.29 7.22 9.04
N MET A 449 -17.28 6.00 9.57
CA MET A 449 -18.46 5.17 9.78
C MET A 449 -18.88 5.17 11.24
N ASP A 450 -20.10 5.59 11.54
CA ASP A 450 -20.75 5.47 12.85
C ASP A 450 -21.19 4.01 13.06
N ILE A 451 -20.79 3.45 14.20
CA ILE A 451 -21.10 2.09 14.66
C ILE A 451 -21.82 2.09 16.02
N SER A 452 -22.57 3.14 16.32
CA SER A 452 -23.48 3.20 17.47
C SER A 452 -24.61 2.16 17.37
N ASP A 453 -25.01 1.80 16.15
CA ASP A 453 -25.80 0.62 15.81
C ASP A 453 -24.95 -0.36 14.99
N LEU A 454 -24.48 -1.43 15.62
CA LEU A 454 -23.66 -2.47 15.00
C LEU A 454 -24.41 -3.22 13.89
N THR A 455 -25.75 -3.21 13.90
CA THR A 455 -26.59 -3.90 12.90
C THR A 455 -26.85 -3.05 11.67
N ALA A 456 -26.68 -1.73 11.77
CA ALA A 456 -26.82 -0.79 10.66
C ALA A 456 -25.79 0.35 10.70
N PRO A 457 -24.47 0.06 10.59
CA PRO A 457 -23.44 1.09 10.49
C PRO A 457 -23.66 2.02 9.30
N GLN A 458 -23.22 3.27 9.41
CA GLN A 458 -23.38 4.27 8.34
C GLN A 458 -22.20 5.22 8.25
N VAL A 459 -21.79 5.56 7.02
CA VAL A 459 -20.83 6.64 6.80
C VAL A 459 -21.48 7.98 7.11
N VAL A 460 -20.91 8.73 8.06
CA VAL A 460 -21.43 10.01 8.56
C VAL A 460 -20.50 11.19 8.30
N GLY A 461 -19.24 10.93 7.94
CA GLY A 461 -18.24 11.94 7.68
C GLY A 461 -17.16 11.44 6.72
N GLN A 462 -16.33 12.38 6.26
CA GLN A 462 -15.15 12.07 5.47
C GLN A 462 -14.12 13.19 5.61
N TYR A 463 -12.85 12.84 5.43
CA TYR A 463 -11.76 13.76 5.18
C TYR A 463 -11.34 13.67 3.71
N GLU A 464 -10.98 14.80 3.10
CA GLU A 464 -10.40 14.84 1.75
C GLU A 464 -9.10 15.66 1.80
N GLY A 465 -8.01 15.06 1.35
CA GLY A 465 -6.67 15.61 1.41
C GLY A 465 -6.28 16.48 0.23
N GLN A 466 -5.01 16.88 0.22
CA GLN A 466 -4.50 17.85 -0.76
C GLN A 466 -3.98 17.21 -2.06
N THR A 467 -3.65 15.92 -2.04
CA THR A 467 -3.04 15.21 -3.18
C THR A 467 -3.85 13.96 -3.54
N ARG A 468 -3.48 13.31 -4.64
CA ARG A 468 -4.06 12.03 -5.08
C ARG A 468 -3.22 10.83 -4.66
N ALA A 469 -2.34 11.00 -3.66
CA ALA A 469 -1.60 9.88 -3.12
C ALA A 469 -2.57 8.92 -2.44
N ILE A 470 -2.40 7.63 -2.69
CA ILE A 470 -3.27 6.60 -2.14
C ILE A 470 -3.07 6.51 -0.62
N ASP A 471 -4.15 6.44 0.14
CA ASP A 471 -4.12 6.05 1.56
C ASP A 471 -3.93 4.54 1.75
N HIS A 472 -3.33 4.15 2.87
CA HIS A 472 -3.07 2.74 3.15
C HIS A 472 -3.50 2.34 4.54
N ASN A 473 -2.61 2.38 5.55
CA ASN A 473 -2.92 1.87 6.89
C ASN A 473 -2.83 3.00 7.92
N GLY A 474 -3.74 2.98 8.90
CA GLY A 474 -3.72 4.00 9.93
C GLY A 474 -4.21 3.55 11.31
N PHE A 475 -3.83 4.35 12.30
CA PHE A 475 -3.98 4.04 13.73
C PHE A 475 -4.42 5.27 14.51
N THR A 476 -5.38 5.07 15.42
CA THR A 476 -5.83 6.12 16.35
C THR A 476 -4.95 6.12 17.60
N LEU A 477 -4.38 7.27 17.95
CA LEU A 477 -3.72 7.49 19.23
C LEU A 477 -4.29 8.75 19.88
N GLY A 478 -5.13 8.54 20.90
CA GLY A 478 -5.85 9.63 21.54
C GLY A 478 -6.83 10.29 20.55
N ASP A 479 -6.69 11.59 20.37
CA ASP A 479 -7.56 12.38 19.49
C ASP A 479 -6.88 12.64 18.12
N LYS A 480 -5.85 11.86 17.79
CA LYS A 480 -5.13 11.90 16.51
C LYS A 480 -5.25 10.59 15.74
N TYR A 481 -5.23 10.68 14.42
CA TYR A 481 -5.17 9.55 13.50
C TYR A 481 -3.92 9.64 12.63
N TYR A 482 -3.08 8.61 12.68
CA TYR A 482 -1.82 8.52 11.93
C TYR A 482 -2.04 7.54 10.79
N MET A 483 -1.88 7.97 9.54
CA MET A 483 -2.03 7.11 8.37
C MET A 483 -0.82 7.16 7.45
N SER A 484 -0.42 6.01 6.92
CA SER A 484 0.47 5.94 5.77
C SER A 484 -0.31 6.27 4.49
N ASN A 485 0.32 7.03 3.62
CA ASN A 485 -0.22 7.50 2.35
C ASN A 485 0.78 7.33 1.22
N TYR A 486 1.40 6.15 1.09
CA TYR A 486 2.33 5.83 0.01
C TYR A 486 3.27 7.00 -0.33
N LYS A 487 3.11 7.61 -1.50
CA LYS A 487 3.97 8.66 -2.00
C LYS A 487 3.86 10.00 -1.27
N ARG A 488 2.89 10.17 -0.36
CA ARG A 488 2.77 11.32 0.56
C ARG A 488 3.38 11.02 1.94
N GLY A 489 3.83 9.79 2.18
CA GLY A 489 4.46 9.41 3.43
C GLY A 489 3.45 9.27 4.58
N LEU A 490 3.67 9.97 5.69
CA LEU A 490 2.80 10.01 6.85
C LEU A 490 1.85 11.21 6.77
N THR A 491 0.55 10.98 7.01
CA THR A 491 -0.41 12.05 7.31
C THR A 491 -0.96 11.89 8.72
N VAL A 492 -1.12 13.01 9.43
CA VAL A 492 -1.68 13.08 10.78
C VAL A 492 -2.94 13.93 10.76
N LEU A 493 -4.05 13.35 11.21
CA LEU A 493 -5.34 14.02 11.32
C LEU A 493 -5.70 14.28 12.78
N ASP A 494 -6.28 15.44 13.04
CA ASP A 494 -7.11 15.70 14.21
C ASP A 494 -8.45 14.97 14.04
N VAL A 495 -8.77 14.11 15.00
CA VAL A 495 -10.03 13.36 15.07
C VAL A 495 -10.73 13.55 16.43
N ALA A 496 -10.48 14.68 17.10
CA ALA A 496 -11.18 15.02 18.34
C ALA A 496 -12.70 15.10 18.16
N ASP A 497 -13.15 15.57 16.98
CA ASP A 497 -14.47 15.28 16.42
C ASP A 497 -14.30 14.23 15.31
N PRO A 498 -14.61 12.95 15.57
CA PRO A 498 -14.43 11.89 14.57
C PRO A 498 -15.18 12.14 13.28
N THR A 499 -16.29 12.90 13.31
CA THR A 499 -17.13 13.14 12.13
C THR A 499 -16.58 14.22 11.20
N GLN A 500 -15.58 15.00 11.67
CA GLN A 500 -14.95 16.08 10.91
C GLN A 500 -13.41 16.01 11.02
N PRO A 501 -12.75 14.96 10.50
CA PRO A 501 -11.31 14.87 10.59
C PRO A 501 -10.62 15.98 9.79
N LYS A 502 -9.46 16.43 10.27
CA LYS A 502 -8.69 17.52 9.65
C LYS A 502 -7.20 17.24 9.68
N GLU A 503 -6.49 17.43 8.57
CA GLU A 503 -5.03 17.30 8.54
C GLU A 503 -4.36 18.37 9.40
N ILE A 504 -3.47 17.94 10.29
CA ILE A 504 -2.69 18.79 11.22
C ILE A 504 -1.19 18.53 11.13
N GLY A 505 -0.76 17.53 10.36
CA GLY A 505 0.64 17.19 10.18
C GLY A 505 0.86 16.26 9.00
N PHE A 506 2.03 16.34 8.36
CA PHE A 506 2.47 15.33 7.40
C PHE A 506 4.00 15.27 7.31
N PHE A 507 4.52 14.15 6.82
CA PHE A 507 5.92 13.99 6.43
C PHE A 507 5.99 13.13 5.17
N ASP A 508 6.43 13.72 4.06
CA ASP A 508 6.56 13.03 2.79
C ASP A 508 7.86 12.21 2.78
N THR A 509 7.74 10.89 2.92
CA THR A 509 8.89 9.96 2.89
C THR A 509 9.37 9.70 1.45
N TYR A 510 8.57 10.09 0.45
CA TYR A 510 8.94 9.97 -0.94
C TYR A 510 9.65 11.25 -1.42
N PRO A 511 10.90 11.17 -1.87
CA PRO A 511 11.73 12.36 -2.13
C PRO A 511 11.32 13.19 -3.36
N ILE A 512 10.16 12.88 -3.97
CA ILE A 512 9.70 13.44 -5.24
C ILE A 512 8.25 13.92 -5.06
N PRO A 513 8.04 15.12 -4.49
CA PRO A 513 6.71 15.57 -4.09
C PRO A 513 5.77 15.82 -5.28
N GLN A 514 6.32 16.14 -6.45
CA GLN A 514 5.56 16.29 -7.69
C GLN A 514 4.91 14.98 -8.13
N ALA A 515 5.38 13.85 -7.62
CA ALA A 515 4.91 12.52 -7.94
C ALA A 515 3.85 12.00 -6.95
N ASN A 516 3.26 12.84 -6.09
CA ASN A 516 2.14 12.54 -5.18
C ASN A 516 0.84 12.13 -5.94
N ASP A 517 1.00 11.14 -6.81
CA ASP A 517 0.06 10.52 -7.73
C ASP A 517 -0.45 9.19 -7.14
N PRO A 518 -1.53 8.61 -7.69
CA PRO A 518 -2.12 7.39 -7.12
C PRO A 518 -1.33 6.15 -7.55
N GLN A 519 -0.13 5.96 -6.97
CA GLN A 519 0.77 4.84 -7.21
C GLN A 519 1.29 4.23 -5.91
N PHE A 520 1.57 2.93 -5.94
CA PHE A 520 1.97 2.13 -4.77
C PHE A 520 3.50 2.18 -4.54
N ASP A 521 3.99 3.29 -4.03
CA ASP A 521 5.39 3.47 -3.60
C ASP A 521 5.43 4.42 -2.39
N GLY A 522 6.52 4.48 -1.64
CA GLY A 522 6.62 5.32 -0.45
C GLY A 522 6.17 4.59 0.83
N ALA A 523 5.55 5.30 1.77
CA ALA A 523 5.16 4.74 3.07
C ALA A 523 4.09 3.64 2.96
N TRP A 524 4.48 2.40 3.25
CA TRP A 524 3.56 1.27 3.37
C TRP A 524 2.79 1.33 4.69
N GLY A 525 3.52 1.44 5.81
CA GLY A 525 2.93 1.34 7.15
C GLY A 525 3.49 2.37 8.12
N THR A 526 2.74 2.64 9.17
CA THR A 526 3.12 3.54 10.26
C THR A 526 2.80 2.90 11.61
N PHE A 527 3.57 3.20 12.65
CA PHE A 527 3.32 2.75 14.02
C PHE A 527 3.55 3.90 15.01
N PRO A 528 2.49 4.42 15.67
CA PRO A 528 2.58 5.60 16.53
C PRO A 528 2.66 5.29 18.04
N TYR A 529 2.69 4.02 18.46
CA TYR A 529 2.46 3.65 19.87
C TYR A 529 3.73 3.52 20.73
N LEU A 530 4.90 3.95 20.25
CA LEU A 530 6.12 3.89 21.07
C LEU A 530 6.03 4.83 22.28
N PRO A 531 6.43 4.38 23.49
CA PRO A 531 6.45 5.23 24.69
C PRO A 531 7.25 6.53 24.57
N SER A 532 8.27 6.58 23.73
CA SER A 532 9.03 7.79 23.40
C SER A 532 8.22 8.87 22.69
N GLY A 533 7.06 8.50 22.12
CA GLY A 533 6.27 9.36 21.24
C GLY A 533 6.83 9.44 19.82
N ASN A 534 7.88 8.67 19.50
CA ASN A 534 8.36 8.54 18.13
C ASN A 534 7.37 7.72 17.29
N ILE A 535 7.28 8.09 16.02
CA ILE A 535 6.46 7.40 15.03
C ILE A 535 7.40 6.66 14.09
N LEU A 536 7.14 5.37 13.90
CA LEU A 536 7.88 4.56 12.94
C LEU A 536 7.12 4.53 11.62
N VAL A 537 7.82 4.71 10.50
CA VAL A 537 7.23 4.59 9.16
C VAL A 537 8.12 3.68 8.31
N SER A 538 7.53 2.65 7.72
CA SER A 538 8.22 1.79 6.76
C SER A 538 7.89 2.26 5.35
N ASP A 539 8.91 2.75 4.65
CA ASP A 539 8.86 3.13 3.25
C ASP A 539 9.39 1.99 2.38
N ILE A 540 8.61 1.64 1.34
CA ILE A 540 8.86 0.52 0.43
C ILE A 540 10.26 0.59 -0.17
N SER A 541 10.69 1.77 -0.58
CA SER A 541 11.92 1.97 -1.33
C SER A 541 13.03 2.55 -0.45
N ASN A 542 12.66 3.35 0.56
CA ASN A 542 13.60 4.18 1.30
C ASN A 542 13.90 3.68 2.74
N GLY A 543 13.26 2.59 3.18
CA GLY A 543 13.53 1.93 4.47
C GLY A 543 12.76 2.52 5.64
N LEU A 544 13.35 2.47 6.84
CA LEU A 544 12.71 2.97 8.06
C LEU A 544 12.90 4.48 8.22
N PHE A 545 11.82 5.18 8.54
CA PHE A 545 11.85 6.54 9.05
C PHE A 545 11.39 6.54 10.51
N VAL A 546 12.15 7.22 11.36
CA VAL A 546 11.75 7.54 12.73
C VAL A 546 11.41 9.03 12.74
N LEU A 547 10.16 9.34 13.05
CA LEU A 547 9.59 10.68 12.97
C LEU A 547 9.14 11.15 14.36
N LYS A 548 9.07 12.47 14.52
CA LYS A 548 8.56 13.11 15.73
C LYS A 548 7.43 14.04 15.39
N ASP A 549 6.29 13.81 16.03
CA ASP A 549 5.10 14.64 15.87
C ASP A 549 5.11 15.84 16.82
N ASN A 550 5.11 17.05 16.25
CA ASN A 550 4.96 18.31 16.99
C ASN A 550 3.57 18.92 16.80
N SER A 551 2.63 18.20 16.18
CA SER A 551 1.33 18.75 15.84
C SER A 551 0.40 18.93 17.02
N SER A 552 -0.55 19.85 16.88
CA SER A 552 -1.53 20.17 17.92
C SER A 552 -2.96 19.98 17.41
N ILE A 553 -3.83 19.48 18.28
CA ILE A 553 -5.28 19.41 18.04
C ILE A 553 -5.81 20.83 17.80
N GLY A 554 -6.72 20.98 16.84
CA GLY A 554 -7.32 22.24 16.43
C GLY A 554 -6.46 23.10 15.49
N ASP A 555 -5.28 22.61 15.06
CA ASP A 555 -4.46 23.29 14.07
C ASP A 555 -5.21 23.46 12.72
N ASP A 556 -4.85 24.49 11.95
CA ASP A 556 -5.50 24.80 10.67
C ASP A 556 -5.05 23.92 9.50
N GLY A 557 -4.04 23.09 9.73
CA GLY A 557 -3.41 22.26 8.73
C GLY A 557 -2.45 23.07 7.86
N PRO A 558 -1.72 22.39 6.97
CA PRO A 558 -0.89 23.08 6.00
C PRO A 558 -1.78 23.94 5.09
N GLY A 559 -1.41 25.22 4.91
CA GLY A 559 -2.09 26.10 3.96
C GLY A 559 -2.10 25.49 2.55
N SER A 560 -3.12 25.80 1.75
CA SER A 560 -3.33 25.21 0.41
C SER A 560 -2.27 25.59 -0.65
N SER A 561 -1.11 26.13 -0.24
CA SER A 561 0.00 26.44 -1.15
C SER A 561 0.73 25.15 -1.52
N GLN A 562 0.15 24.38 -2.43
CA GLN A 562 0.90 23.41 -3.22
C GLN A 562 2.03 24.13 -3.99
N PRO A 563 3.19 23.50 -4.21
CA PRO A 563 4.04 23.87 -5.34
C PRO A 563 3.21 23.69 -6.62
N ASP A 564 3.21 24.70 -7.51
CA ASP A 564 2.42 24.70 -8.73
C ASP A 564 2.50 23.35 -9.46
N THR A 565 1.36 22.67 -9.58
CA THR A 565 1.20 21.58 -10.55
C THR A 565 1.45 22.18 -11.93
N PRO A 566 2.31 21.62 -12.80
CA PRO A 566 2.45 22.11 -14.16
C PRO A 566 1.10 21.96 -14.87
N THR A 567 0.39 23.06 -15.01
CA THR A 567 -0.75 23.16 -15.91
C THR A 567 -0.28 22.76 -17.31
N THR A 568 -1.11 21.95 -17.97
CA THR A 568 -1.09 21.61 -19.41
C THR A 568 -0.23 22.54 -20.27
N PRO A 569 0.56 22.00 -21.24
CA PRO A 569 1.33 22.85 -22.15
C PRO A 569 0.43 23.90 -22.80
N PRO A 570 0.85 25.17 -22.85
CA PRO A 570 0.07 26.20 -23.52
C PRO A 570 -0.15 25.80 -24.97
N GLU A 571 -1.38 25.97 -25.47
CA GLU A 571 -1.66 25.89 -26.90
C GLU A 571 -0.62 26.72 -27.67
N GLU A 572 -0.03 26.12 -28.70
CA GLU A 572 0.91 26.80 -29.58
C GLU A 572 0.26 28.05 -30.17
N ASP A 573 0.72 29.20 -29.67
CA ASP A 573 0.41 30.51 -30.20
C ASP A 573 1.07 30.63 -31.58
N ASN A 574 0.34 30.22 -32.62
CA ASN A 574 0.75 30.36 -34.01
C ASN A 574 0.74 31.83 -34.41
N ASN A 575 1.84 32.54 -34.12
CA ASN A 575 2.08 33.84 -34.73
C ASN A 575 3.57 34.09 -35.00
N SER A 576 4.03 33.64 -36.18
CA SER A 576 5.17 34.25 -36.86
C SER A 576 4.66 35.06 -38.06
N GLY A 577 4.92 36.37 -38.01
CA GLY A 577 4.44 37.33 -38.98
C GLY A 577 5.12 37.23 -40.35
N GLY A 578 4.33 37.52 -41.38
CA GLY A 578 4.78 37.80 -42.74
C GLY A 578 3.85 38.84 -43.37
N GLY A 579 4.41 40.03 -43.66
CA GLY A 579 3.66 41.26 -43.89
C GLY A 579 2.83 41.37 -45.18
N GLY A 580 1.80 42.21 -45.10
CA GLY A 580 1.03 42.75 -46.23
C GLY A 580 0.22 43.96 -45.74
N GLY A 581 0.45 45.12 -46.34
CA GLY A 581 -0.03 46.44 -45.89
C GLY A 581 -1.54 46.73 -45.98
N PRO A 582 -1.94 47.97 -45.67
CA PRO A 582 -3.21 48.27 -44.99
C PRO A 582 -4.35 48.60 -45.96
N VAL A 583 -5.59 48.25 -45.59
CA VAL A 583 -6.78 48.95 -46.09
C VAL A 583 -7.75 49.15 -44.93
N GLU A 584 -8.17 50.40 -44.80
CA GLU A 584 -8.98 50.98 -43.76
C GLU A 584 -10.38 50.35 -43.62
N LEU A 585 -10.83 50.37 -42.37
CA LEU A 585 -12.17 50.09 -41.89
C LEU A 585 -13.17 51.12 -42.44
N LEU A 586 -14.31 50.70 -43.01
CA LEU A 586 -15.51 51.56 -43.01
C LEU A 586 -16.84 50.77 -43.11
N THR A 587 -17.73 51.12 -42.18
CA THR A 587 -19.22 51.13 -42.25
C THR A 587 -19.97 49.79 -42.28
N LEU A 588 -20.66 49.39 -41.20
CA LEU A 588 -21.99 49.80 -40.69
C LEU A 588 -23.19 49.05 -41.31
N LEU A 589 -23.95 48.39 -40.42
CA LEU A 589 -25.43 48.33 -40.35
C LEU A 589 -26.24 47.93 -41.61
N LEU A 590 -27.04 46.84 -41.51
CA LEU A 590 -28.51 46.89 -41.37
C LEU A 590 -29.21 45.52 -41.57
N LEU A 591 -30.09 45.22 -40.62
CA LEU A 591 -31.43 44.59 -40.69
C LEU A 591 -31.72 43.28 -41.46
N ALA A 592 -32.18 42.30 -40.67
CA ALA A 592 -33.49 41.63 -40.71
C ALA A 592 -34.10 41.16 -42.06
N ALA A 593 -34.24 39.83 -42.15
CA ALA A 593 -35.35 39.03 -42.67
C ALA A 593 -36.35 39.64 -43.67
N LEU A 594 -36.52 38.99 -44.83
CA LEU A 594 -37.75 38.27 -45.23
C LEU A 594 -37.61 37.64 -46.64
N VAL A 595 -37.88 36.33 -46.73
CA VAL A 595 -38.86 35.70 -47.65
C VAL A 595 -38.60 35.60 -49.17
N LEU A 596 -38.81 34.34 -49.62
CA LEU A 596 -39.25 33.84 -50.94
C LEU A 596 -38.24 33.62 -52.08
N SER A 597 -38.27 32.34 -52.50
CA SER A 597 -38.55 31.88 -53.87
C SER A 597 -37.38 31.34 -54.71
N ARG A 598 -37.40 30.00 -54.79
CA ARG A 598 -37.34 29.15 -56.00
C ARG A 598 -36.01 29.03 -56.77
N ARG A 599 -35.57 27.77 -56.80
CA ARG A 599 -35.27 26.94 -57.98
C ARG A 599 -34.52 27.62 -59.14
N LYS A 600 -33.34 27.08 -59.47
CA LYS A 600 -33.16 26.02 -60.48
C LYS A 600 -31.67 25.68 -60.63
N ASN A 601 -31.41 24.39 -60.80
CA ASN A 601 -30.41 23.68 -61.63
C ASN A 601 -29.42 24.57 -62.42
N THR A 602 -28.14 24.21 -62.54
CA THR A 602 -27.69 23.04 -63.31
C THR A 602 -26.19 22.75 -63.16
N PHE A 603 -25.87 21.45 -63.20
CA PHE A 603 -24.61 20.73 -63.47
C PHE A 603 -23.48 20.77 -62.45
#